data_AF-A0A257WWU4-F1
#
_entry.id   AF-A0A257WWU4-F1
#
_cell.length_a   1.000
_cell.length_b   1.000
_cell.length_c   1.000
_cell.angle_alpha   90.00
_cell.angle_beta   90.00
_cell.angle_gamma   90.00
#
_symmetry.space_group_name_H-M   'P 1'
#
loop_
_entity.id
_entity.type
_entity.pdbx_description
1 polymer ?
#
loop_
_entity_poly.entity_id
_entity_poly.type
_entity_poly.pdbx_seq_one_letter_code
_entity_poly.pdbx_strand_id
1 'polypeptide(L)'
;MAAPLLDTLRTQLGAHVMSADARLALADYLFSPDQLPRGYVEARDLSDDLGEAALAGTDLKLEAESMSETSSFLSDTRYLIGIAIAPRGAALFRWQEADGAREDAVKQWQTQGAAALAPMMQGCAYELLAPNAFHTACRDADRASRAYSLHASVSFLEGALNTKASGLRAIIAPFHDQQLEEYRISFTVGESNEVVHGVVWALLGAEDEESDIVGEIEGVLRSCGVTDILVLDHRMPMEYCDDCGAPMYADADGQPVHAGLPEDGEQAPAHLH
;
A
#
# COMPACT_ATOMS: atom_id res chain seq x y z
N MET A 1 -13.20 -6.26 12.72
CA MET A 1 -11.97 -6.36 13.55
C MET A 1 -12.34 -6.87 14.94
N ALA A 2 -11.48 -7.65 15.62
CA ALA A 2 -11.74 -8.07 16.99
C ALA A 2 -11.77 -6.87 17.96
N ALA A 3 -12.78 -6.78 18.84
CA ALA A 3 -12.97 -5.65 19.74
C ALA A 3 -11.74 -5.28 20.60
N PRO A 4 -10.99 -6.25 21.19
CA PRO A 4 -9.80 -5.91 21.99
C PRO A 4 -8.68 -5.24 21.18
N LEU A 5 -8.54 -5.57 19.89
CA LEU A 5 -7.56 -4.95 19.01
C LEU A 5 -7.94 -3.50 18.73
N LEU A 6 -9.21 -3.25 18.39
CA LEU A 6 -9.71 -1.90 18.11
C LEU A 6 -9.53 -0.98 19.33
N ASP A 7 -9.85 -1.46 20.53
CA ASP A 7 -9.63 -0.72 21.78
C ASP A 7 -8.16 -0.39 22.02
N THR A 8 -7.27 -1.33 21.70
CA THR A 8 -5.82 -1.11 21.81
C THR A 8 -5.37 -0.04 20.82
N LEU A 9 -5.80 -0.11 19.55
CA LEU A 9 -5.47 0.88 18.52
C LEU A 9 -5.98 2.27 18.88
N ARG A 10 -7.22 2.39 19.35
CA ARG A 10 -7.78 3.64 19.88
C ARG A 10 -6.94 4.19 21.02
N THR A 11 -6.52 3.33 21.95
CA THR A 11 -5.68 3.74 23.08
C THR A 11 -4.35 4.31 22.59
N GLN A 12 -3.70 3.64 21.63
CA GLN A 12 -2.43 4.12 21.07
C GLN A 12 -2.60 5.42 20.28
N LEU A 13 -3.67 5.56 19.47
CA LEU A 13 -3.98 6.81 18.77
C LEU A 13 -4.27 7.95 19.76
N GLY A 14 -5.06 7.68 20.80
CA GLY A 14 -5.39 8.63 21.86
C GLY A 14 -4.16 9.09 22.64
N ALA A 15 -3.23 8.17 22.96
CA ALA A 15 -2.04 8.47 23.73
C ALA A 15 -0.96 9.22 22.95
N HIS A 16 -0.84 8.99 21.64
CA HIS A 16 0.31 9.43 20.86
C HIS A 16 -0.03 10.45 19.76
N VAL A 17 -1.26 10.44 19.23
CA VAL A 17 -1.63 11.20 18.03
C VAL A 17 -2.67 12.26 18.33
N MET A 18 -3.69 11.94 19.13
CA MET A 18 -4.76 12.85 19.50
C MET A 18 -4.32 13.78 20.64
N SER A 19 -4.88 15.00 20.68
CA SER A 19 -4.72 15.90 21.84
C SER A 19 -5.53 15.43 23.05
N ALA A 20 -5.23 15.95 24.24
CA ALA A 20 -5.88 15.53 25.48
C ALA A 20 -7.41 15.73 25.49
N ASP A 21 -7.90 16.78 24.84
CA ASP A 21 -9.33 17.12 24.78
C ASP A 21 -10.05 16.52 23.55
N ALA A 22 -9.33 15.79 22.68
CA ALA A 22 -9.93 15.18 21.50
C ALA A 22 -10.64 13.87 21.85
N ARG A 23 -11.81 13.66 21.26
CA ARG A 23 -12.51 12.36 21.28
C ARG A 23 -12.29 11.68 19.94
N LEU A 24 -12.10 10.36 20.00
CA LEU A 24 -11.84 9.52 18.84
C LEU A 24 -12.86 8.38 18.78
N ALA A 25 -13.50 8.22 17.63
CA ALA A 25 -14.20 6.99 17.27
C ALA A 25 -13.56 6.38 16.03
N LEU A 26 -13.56 5.04 15.97
CA LEU A 26 -13.04 4.25 14.87
C LEU A 26 -14.17 3.42 14.28
N ALA A 27 -14.09 3.13 12.99
CA ALA A 27 -14.87 2.06 12.39
C ALA A 27 -14.21 0.72 12.77
N ASP A 28 -15.00 -0.28 13.18
CA ASP A 28 -14.48 -1.57 13.62
C ASP A 28 -14.09 -2.52 12.48
N TYR A 29 -13.51 -1.95 11.42
CA TYR A 29 -13.23 -2.61 10.16
C TYR A 29 -11.89 -2.15 9.57
N LEU A 30 -11.24 -3.05 8.82
CA LEU A 30 -10.07 -2.72 8.00
C LEU A 30 -10.49 -2.77 6.54
N PHE A 31 -10.59 -1.60 5.93
CA PHE A 31 -11.07 -1.46 4.56
C PHE A 31 -9.95 -1.77 3.58
N SER A 32 -10.29 -2.46 2.51
CA SER A 32 -9.51 -2.49 1.27
C SER A 32 -9.76 -1.23 0.44
N PRO A 33 -8.93 -0.93 -0.57
CA PRO A 33 -9.19 0.18 -1.50
C PRO A 33 -10.59 0.11 -2.13
N ASP A 34 -11.04 -1.08 -2.54
CA ASP A 34 -12.34 -1.28 -3.19
C ASP A 34 -13.56 -1.03 -2.29
N GLN A 35 -13.33 -1.00 -0.98
CA GLN A 35 -14.33 -0.83 0.07
C GLN A 35 -14.33 0.59 0.66
N LEU A 36 -13.42 1.46 0.20
CA LEU A 36 -13.41 2.86 0.60
C LEU A 36 -14.64 3.59 0.02
N PRO A 37 -15.13 4.63 0.72
CA PRO A 37 -16.09 5.56 0.13
C PRO A 37 -15.62 6.07 -1.24
N ARG A 38 -16.43 5.85 -2.28
CA ARG A 38 -16.10 6.14 -3.68
C ARG A 38 -16.33 7.61 -4.05
N GLY A 39 -17.10 8.34 -3.24
CA GLY A 39 -17.42 9.73 -3.48
C GLY A 39 -17.60 10.55 -2.20
N TYR A 40 -17.73 11.86 -2.38
CA TYR A 40 -17.87 12.81 -1.26
C TYR A 40 -19.13 12.61 -0.42
N VAL A 41 -20.21 12.10 -1.03
CA VAL A 41 -21.47 11.82 -0.29
C VAL A 41 -21.25 10.66 0.67
N GLU A 42 -20.76 9.52 0.19
CA GLU A 42 -20.46 8.35 1.03
C GLU A 42 -19.42 8.67 2.11
N ALA A 43 -18.37 9.44 1.77
CA ALA A 43 -17.37 9.87 2.74
C ALA A 43 -17.96 10.80 3.80
N ARG A 44 -18.96 11.63 3.43
CA ARG A 44 -19.69 12.50 4.34
C ARG A 44 -20.60 11.69 5.27
N ASP A 45 -21.35 10.74 4.72
CA ASP A 45 -22.25 9.88 5.50
C ASP A 45 -21.46 9.08 6.54
N LEU A 46 -20.34 8.46 6.12
CA LEU A 46 -19.42 7.77 7.04
C LEU A 46 -18.86 8.71 8.13
N SER A 47 -18.57 9.96 7.77
CA SER A 47 -18.09 10.96 8.73
C SER A 47 -19.17 11.36 9.74
N ASP A 48 -20.43 11.45 9.32
CA ASP A 48 -21.55 11.79 10.19
C ASP A 48 -21.84 10.64 11.17
N ASP A 49 -21.86 9.38 10.70
CA ASP A 49 -22.02 8.19 11.53
C ASP A 49 -20.89 8.05 12.57
N LEU A 50 -19.64 8.22 12.14
CA LEU A 50 -18.48 8.25 13.03
C LEU A 50 -18.57 9.40 14.03
N GLY A 51 -19.08 10.56 13.61
CA GLY A 51 -19.27 11.73 14.46
C GLY A 51 -20.26 11.47 15.59
N GLU A 52 -21.38 10.83 15.29
CA GLU A 52 -22.36 10.40 16.29
C GLU A 52 -21.73 9.40 17.27
N ALA A 53 -20.97 8.43 16.78
CA ALA A 53 -20.25 7.47 17.63
C ALA A 53 -19.24 8.15 18.56
N ALA A 54 -18.44 9.09 18.05
CA ALA A 54 -17.47 9.85 18.86
C ALA A 54 -18.14 10.70 19.94
N LEU A 55 -19.32 11.28 19.64
CA LEU A 55 -20.12 12.03 20.62
C LEU A 55 -20.71 11.12 21.71
N ALA A 56 -21.12 9.90 21.33
CA ALA A 56 -21.63 8.87 22.24
C ALA A 56 -20.52 8.17 23.06
N GLY A 57 -19.24 8.33 22.68
CA GLY A 57 -18.12 7.64 23.31
C GLY A 57 -18.04 6.17 22.92
N THR A 58 -18.52 5.82 21.73
CA THR A 58 -18.52 4.47 21.16
C THR A 58 -17.80 4.45 19.81
N ASP A 59 -17.69 3.26 19.22
CA ASP A 59 -17.25 3.08 17.83
C ASP A 59 -18.39 2.88 16.87
N LEU A 60 -18.08 3.12 15.59
CA LEU A 60 -18.96 2.71 14.51
C LEU A 60 -18.82 1.20 14.28
N LYS A 61 -19.93 0.51 14.39
CA LYS A 61 -20.07 -0.92 14.08
C LYS A 61 -20.46 -1.09 12.62
N LEU A 62 -19.64 -1.81 11.86
CA LEU A 62 -19.91 -2.12 10.46
C LEU A 62 -20.23 -3.61 10.29
N GLU A 63 -21.20 -3.89 9.43
CA GLU A 63 -21.57 -5.25 9.05
C GLU A 63 -20.55 -5.78 8.04
N ALA A 64 -19.44 -6.35 8.54
CA ALA A 64 -18.34 -6.87 7.72
C ALA A 64 -18.79 -7.83 6.59
N GLU A 65 -19.84 -8.60 6.83
CA GLU A 65 -20.41 -9.59 5.89
C GLU A 65 -21.14 -8.94 4.71
N SER A 66 -21.53 -7.67 4.85
CA SER A 66 -22.17 -6.89 3.77
C SER A 66 -21.15 -6.26 2.82
N MET A 67 -19.84 -6.35 3.14
CA MET A 67 -18.80 -5.74 2.35
C MET A 67 -18.46 -6.54 1.11
N SER A 68 -18.13 -5.83 0.03
CA SER A 68 -17.74 -6.47 -1.22
C SER A 68 -16.51 -7.35 -1.02
N GLU A 69 -16.48 -8.47 -1.75
CA GLU A 69 -15.29 -9.31 -1.84
C GLU A 69 -14.10 -8.50 -2.38
N THR A 70 -12.93 -8.84 -1.88
CA THR A 70 -11.68 -8.12 -2.17
C THR A 70 -10.79 -9.02 -3.00
N SER A 71 -10.11 -8.44 -3.98
CA SER A 71 -9.12 -9.18 -4.76
C SER A 71 -7.92 -9.56 -3.88
N SER A 72 -7.29 -10.69 -4.20
CA SER A 72 -6.07 -11.15 -3.52
C SER A 72 -4.86 -10.59 -4.26
N PHE A 73 -3.94 -9.97 -3.52
CA PHE A 73 -2.73 -9.37 -4.05
C PHE A 73 -1.51 -9.84 -3.26
N LEU A 74 -0.35 -9.86 -3.90
CA LEU A 74 0.91 -10.16 -3.23
C LEU A 74 1.26 -9.12 -2.15
N SER A 75 0.94 -7.86 -2.43
CA SER A 75 1.03 -6.74 -1.52
C SER A 75 -0.31 -6.03 -1.48
N ASP A 76 -0.84 -5.78 -0.29
CA ASP A 76 -2.17 -5.20 -0.11
C ASP A 76 -2.12 -3.99 0.83
N THR A 77 -3.09 -3.09 0.68
CA THR A 77 -3.24 -1.89 1.50
C THR A 77 -4.54 -1.97 2.29
N ARG A 78 -4.46 -1.78 3.61
CA ARG A 78 -5.62 -1.79 4.50
C ARG A 78 -5.75 -0.48 5.25
N TYR A 79 -6.97 0.02 5.39
CA TYR A 79 -7.27 1.30 6.02
C TYR A 79 -8.06 1.11 7.31
N LEU A 80 -7.64 1.78 8.37
CA LEU A 80 -8.45 2.00 9.56
C LEU A 80 -8.98 3.44 9.52
N ILE A 81 -10.30 3.58 9.45
CA ILE A 81 -10.96 4.89 9.35
C ILE A 81 -11.55 5.27 10.71
N GLY A 82 -11.46 6.55 11.06
CA GLY A 82 -12.06 7.11 12.26
C GLY A 82 -12.26 8.61 12.16
N ILE A 83 -12.86 9.19 13.20
CA ILE A 83 -13.06 10.63 13.34
C ILE A 83 -12.51 11.12 14.67
N ALA A 84 -11.84 12.28 14.62
CA ALA A 84 -11.42 13.02 15.79
C ALA A 84 -12.26 14.29 15.93
N ILE A 85 -12.80 14.56 17.12
CA ILE A 85 -13.56 15.77 17.43
C ILE A 85 -12.99 16.45 18.66
N ALA A 86 -12.93 17.78 18.65
CA ALA A 86 -12.46 18.58 19.78
C ALA A 86 -13.35 19.83 19.94
N PRO A 87 -13.36 20.46 21.14
CA PRO A 87 -14.02 21.74 21.33
C PRO A 87 -13.52 22.79 20.34
N ARG A 88 -14.39 23.72 19.93
CA ARG A 88 -14.02 24.79 19.00
C ARG A 88 -12.83 25.58 19.54
N GLY A 89 -11.74 25.60 18.78
CA GLY A 89 -10.51 26.32 19.12
C GLY A 89 -9.52 25.52 19.96
N ALA A 90 -9.86 24.30 20.38
CA ALA A 90 -8.91 23.37 20.99
C ALA A 90 -8.08 22.64 19.92
N ALA A 91 -6.96 22.05 20.35
CA ALA A 91 -6.19 21.12 19.53
C ALA A 91 -7.02 19.88 19.19
N LEU A 92 -6.76 19.30 18.02
CA LEU A 92 -7.20 17.95 17.62
C LEU A 92 -6.06 16.93 17.77
N PHE A 93 -4.82 17.38 17.55
CA PHE A 93 -3.65 16.52 17.50
C PHE A 93 -2.65 16.89 18.59
N ARG A 94 -1.89 15.89 19.06
CA ARG A 94 -0.88 16.04 20.11
C ARG A 94 0.17 17.10 19.76
N TRP A 95 0.58 17.19 18.51
CA TRP A 95 1.57 18.19 18.04
C TRP A 95 1.03 19.62 17.92
N GLN A 96 -0.24 19.86 18.24
CA GLN A 96 -0.80 21.21 18.37
C GLN A 96 -0.76 21.71 19.82
N GLU A 97 -0.39 20.86 20.78
CA GLU A 97 -0.18 21.21 22.17
C GLU A 97 1.25 21.71 22.40
N ALA A 98 1.47 22.48 23.49
CA ALA A 98 2.72 23.22 23.69
C ALA A 98 3.99 22.35 23.80
N ASP A 99 3.84 21.09 24.20
CA ASP A 99 4.90 20.10 24.38
C ASP A 99 4.88 19.00 23.30
N GLY A 100 4.07 19.15 22.25
CA GLY A 100 3.92 18.16 21.19
C GLY A 100 4.85 18.39 19.99
N ALA A 101 5.39 17.32 19.44
CA ALA A 101 6.11 17.30 18.17
C ALA A 101 5.49 16.24 17.24
N ARG A 102 5.30 16.58 15.96
CA ARG A 102 4.61 15.69 15.01
C ARG A 102 5.45 14.45 14.73
N GLU A 103 6.76 14.61 14.60
CA GLU A 103 7.70 13.51 14.35
C GLU A 103 7.66 12.49 15.48
N ASP A 104 7.63 12.95 16.74
CA ASP A 104 7.56 12.06 17.92
C ASP A 104 6.22 11.34 18.01
N ALA A 105 5.12 12.05 17.75
CA ALA A 105 3.77 11.48 17.73
C ALA A 105 3.65 10.36 16.68
N VAL A 106 4.12 10.63 15.45
CA VAL A 106 4.10 9.65 14.35
C VAL A 106 4.99 8.46 14.68
N LYS A 107 6.22 8.69 15.16
CA LYS A 107 7.15 7.61 15.52
C LYS A 107 6.59 6.71 16.62
N GLN A 108 5.97 7.30 17.65
CA GLN A 108 5.32 6.55 18.73
C GLN A 108 4.14 5.74 18.19
N TRP A 109 3.27 6.33 17.36
CA TRP A 109 2.19 5.59 16.71
C TRP A 109 2.70 4.40 15.89
N GLN A 110 3.70 4.62 15.04
CA GLN A 110 4.24 3.55 14.20
C GLN A 110 4.85 2.43 15.04
N THR A 111 5.49 2.75 16.16
CA THR A 111 6.07 1.73 17.06
C THR A 111 4.97 0.98 17.82
N GLN A 112 4.10 1.72 18.50
CA GLN A 112 3.16 1.20 19.48
C GLN A 112 1.90 0.62 18.81
N GLY A 113 1.42 1.26 17.74
CA GLY A 113 0.35 0.77 16.89
C GLY A 113 0.77 -0.47 16.08
N ALA A 114 1.99 -0.52 15.54
CA ALA A 114 2.45 -1.72 14.85
C ALA A 114 2.55 -2.91 15.81
N ALA A 115 3.05 -2.71 17.03
CA ALA A 115 3.07 -3.75 18.05
C ALA A 115 1.66 -4.27 18.40
N ALA A 116 0.65 -3.40 18.39
CA ALA A 116 -0.74 -3.81 18.59
C ALA A 116 -1.29 -4.66 17.43
N LEU A 117 -0.91 -4.35 16.18
CA LEU A 117 -1.33 -5.11 14.99
C LEU A 117 -0.60 -6.44 14.82
N ALA A 118 0.60 -6.59 15.39
CA ALA A 118 1.48 -7.75 15.17
C ALA A 118 0.81 -9.13 15.31
N PRO A 119 -0.08 -9.39 16.30
CA PRO A 119 -0.75 -10.69 16.41
C PRO A 119 -1.66 -11.03 15.22
N MET A 120 -2.26 -10.03 14.56
CA MET A 120 -3.12 -10.22 13.40
C MET A 120 -2.30 -10.33 12.10
N MET A 121 -1.08 -9.78 12.09
CA MET A 121 -0.17 -9.79 10.94
C MET A 121 0.85 -10.92 11.00
N GLN A 122 0.60 -11.98 11.77
CA GLN A 122 1.55 -13.07 11.93
C GLN A 122 1.80 -13.77 10.58
N GLY A 123 3.08 -13.85 10.18
CA GLY A 123 3.46 -14.41 8.88
C GLY A 123 3.44 -13.41 7.73
N CYS A 124 2.99 -12.18 7.98
CA CYS A 124 2.99 -11.10 6.99
C CYS A 124 4.04 -10.05 7.37
N ALA A 125 4.76 -9.55 6.37
CA ALA A 125 5.38 -8.24 6.49
C ALA A 125 4.29 -7.17 6.38
N TYR A 126 4.43 -6.07 7.13
CA TYR A 126 3.54 -4.92 7.02
C TYR A 126 4.26 -3.64 7.46
N GLU A 127 3.79 -2.52 6.93
CA GLU A 127 4.22 -1.19 7.36
C GLU A 127 3.00 -0.40 7.86
N LEU A 128 3.14 0.25 9.02
CA LEU A 128 2.12 1.13 9.55
C LEU A 128 2.42 2.57 9.17
N LEU A 129 1.55 3.17 8.36
CA LEU A 129 1.69 4.56 7.93
C LEU A 129 1.24 5.56 9.01
N ALA A 130 1.66 6.82 8.84
CA ALA A 130 1.24 7.92 9.70
C ALA A 130 -0.28 8.18 9.54
N PRO A 131 -1.01 8.49 10.64
CA PRO A 131 -2.40 8.88 10.53
C PRO A 131 -2.53 10.23 9.82
N ASN A 132 -3.53 10.36 8.95
CA ASN A 132 -3.76 11.58 8.19
C ASN A 132 -5.25 11.77 7.88
N ALA A 133 -5.62 12.94 7.35
CA ALA A 133 -6.97 13.17 6.85
C ALA A 133 -7.27 12.19 5.71
N PHE A 134 -8.52 11.69 5.64
CA PHE A 134 -8.94 10.57 4.77
C PHE A 134 -8.35 10.59 3.35
N HIS A 135 -8.63 11.62 2.54
CA HIS A 135 -8.12 11.69 1.17
C HIS A 135 -6.60 11.83 1.07
N THR A 136 -5.96 12.46 2.05
CA THR A 136 -4.50 12.56 2.09
C THR A 136 -3.88 11.23 2.47
N ALA A 137 -4.46 10.51 3.44
CA ALA A 137 -4.04 9.17 3.83
C ALA A 137 -4.14 8.19 2.66
N CYS A 138 -5.20 8.27 1.84
CA CYS A 138 -5.33 7.44 0.63
C CYS A 138 -4.17 7.70 -0.35
N ARG A 139 -3.89 8.97 -0.69
CA ARG A 139 -2.78 9.31 -1.58
C ARG A 139 -1.41 8.92 -1.02
N ASP A 140 -1.22 9.05 0.28
CA ASP A 140 0.03 8.64 0.93
C ASP A 140 0.20 7.12 0.91
N ALA A 141 -0.90 6.36 1.09
CA ALA A 141 -0.91 4.91 0.98
C ALA A 141 -0.67 4.44 -0.46
N ASP A 142 -1.30 5.07 -1.46
CA ASP A 142 -1.06 4.79 -2.88
C ASP A 142 0.42 5.03 -3.25
N ARG A 143 1.04 6.09 -2.72
CA ARG A 143 2.47 6.36 -2.94
C ARG A 143 3.35 5.29 -2.31
N ALA A 144 3.07 4.93 -1.05
CA ALA A 144 3.84 3.94 -0.31
C ALA A 144 3.70 2.52 -0.90
N SER A 145 2.52 2.19 -1.43
CA SER A 145 2.23 0.86 -1.97
C SER A 145 3.08 0.50 -3.19
N ARG A 146 3.49 1.48 -4.02
CA ARG A 146 4.38 1.27 -5.17
C ARG A 146 5.72 0.65 -4.76
N ALA A 147 6.41 1.29 -3.81
CA ALA A 147 7.67 0.79 -3.27
C ALA A 147 7.48 -0.54 -2.53
N TYR A 148 6.41 -0.64 -1.73
CA TYR A 148 6.11 -1.86 -0.98
C TYR A 148 5.83 -3.05 -1.91
N SER A 149 5.19 -2.83 -3.07
CA SER A 149 4.92 -3.87 -4.05
C SER A 149 6.20 -4.43 -4.68
N LEU A 150 7.19 -3.58 -4.95
CA LEU A 150 8.52 -4.03 -5.39
C LEU A 150 9.23 -4.85 -4.30
N HIS A 151 9.20 -4.39 -3.04
CA HIS A 151 9.76 -5.14 -1.91
C HIS A 151 9.12 -6.53 -1.78
N ALA A 152 7.79 -6.59 -1.78
CA ALA A 152 7.04 -7.83 -1.69
C ALA A 152 7.35 -8.76 -2.88
N SER A 153 7.44 -8.21 -4.09
CA SER A 153 7.75 -8.96 -5.31
C SER A 153 9.15 -9.56 -5.29
N VAL A 154 10.17 -8.81 -4.86
CA VAL A 154 11.52 -9.35 -4.73
C VAL A 154 11.56 -10.44 -3.65
N SER A 155 10.97 -10.21 -2.47
CA SER A 155 10.94 -11.21 -1.40
C SER A 155 10.19 -12.48 -1.81
N PHE A 156 9.10 -12.34 -2.58
CA PHE A 156 8.36 -13.46 -3.14
C PHE A 156 9.22 -14.28 -4.10
N LEU A 157 9.90 -13.61 -5.04
CA LEU A 157 10.77 -14.26 -6.02
C LEU A 157 11.95 -14.98 -5.37
N GLU A 158 12.55 -14.39 -4.33
CA GLU A 158 13.63 -15.05 -3.58
C GLU A 158 13.16 -16.39 -2.99
N GLY A 159 11.95 -16.41 -2.41
CA GLY A 159 11.34 -17.62 -1.86
C GLY A 159 10.91 -18.62 -2.93
N ALA A 160 10.16 -18.15 -3.94
CA ALA A 160 9.56 -18.98 -4.98
C ALA A 160 10.61 -19.63 -5.91
N LEU A 161 11.69 -18.91 -6.21
CA LEU A 161 12.75 -19.37 -7.13
C LEU A 161 14.00 -19.87 -6.39
N ASN A 162 13.99 -19.85 -5.06
CA ASN A 162 15.14 -20.19 -4.21
C ASN A 162 16.42 -19.48 -4.67
N THR A 163 16.30 -18.18 -4.96
CA THR A 163 17.38 -17.31 -5.43
C THR A 163 17.56 -16.13 -4.49
N LYS A 164 18.67 -15.41 -4.61
CA LYS A 164 18.86 -14.12 -3.94
C LYS A 164 18.45 -12.99 -4.87
N ALA A 165 18.12 -11.83 -4.31
CA ALA A 165 17.82 -10.62 -5.07
C ALA A 165 18.93 -10.26 -6.08
N SER A 166 20.20 -10.50 -5.74
CA SER A 166 21.35 -10.28 -6.65
C SER A 166 21.41 -11.25 -7.84
N GLY A 167 20.63 -12.33 -7.83
CA GLY A 167 20.47 -13.27 -8.93
C GLY A 167 19.27 -12.95 -9.83
N LEU A 168 18.51 -11.90 -9.50
CA LEU A 168 17.44 -11.36 -10.33
C LEU A 168 17.97 -10.22 -11.18
N ARG A 169 17.42 -10.08 -12.39
CA ARG A 169 17.52 -8.87 -13.20
C ARG A 169 16.17 -8.17 -13.18
N ALA A 170 16.18 -6.86 -12.92
CA ALA A 170 14.99 -6.01 -13.03
C ALA A 170 15.08 -5.17 -14.30
N ILE A 171 14.01 -5.11 -15.08
CA ILE A 171 13.93 -4.36 -16.34
C ILE A 171 12.84 -3.30 -16.17
N ILE A 172 13.21 -2.03 -16.23
CA ILE A 172 12.31 -0.89 -16.07
C ILE A 172 11.98 -0.36 -17.47
N ALA A 173 10.69 -0.33 -17.83
CA ALA A 173 10.26 0.16 -19.13
C ALA A 173 9.10 1.17 -19.01
N PRO A 174 9.12 2.27 -19.79
CA PRO A 174 8.05 3.26 -19.81
C PRO A 174 6.91 2.82 -20.74
N PHE A 175 5.68 2.77 -20.21
CA PHE A 175 4.48 2.41 -20.94
C PHE A 175 3.60 3.64 -21.19
N HIS A 176 3.21 3.81 -22.45
CA HIS A 176 2.49 4.97 -22.94
C HIS A 176 1.17 4.57 -23.58
N ASP A 177 0.13 5.37 -23.30
CA ASP A 177 -0.99 5.55 -24.23
C ASP A 177 -0.71 6.82 -25.06
N GLN A 178 -1.41 7.92 -24.78
CA GLN A 178 -1.13 9.21 -25.42
C GLN A 178 0.12 9.89 -24.83
N GLN A 179 0.32 9.73 -23.53
CA GLN A 179 1.45 10.23 -22.74
C GLN A 179 2.05 9.07 -21.93
N LEU A 180 3.13 9.33 -21.19
CA LEU A 180 3.61 8.35 -20.20
C LEU A 180 2.54 8.15 -19.12
N GLU A 181 2.10 6.91 -18.94
CA GLU A 181 1.06 6.57 -17.96
C GLU A 181 1.65 5.82 -16.75
N GLU A 182 2.58 4.90 -17.01
CA GLU A 182 3.19 4.06 -15.98
C GLU A 182 4.56 3.53 -16.40
N TYR A 183 5.34 3.10 -15.41
CA TYR A 183 6.47 2.21 -15.64
C TYR A 183 6.08 0.79 -15.28
N ARG A 184 6.54 -0.19 -16.06
CA ARG A 184 6.42 -1.61 -15.71
C ARG A 184 7.81 -2.16 -15.44
N ILE A 185 7.93 -2.86 -14.31
CA ILE A 185 9.17 -3.48 -13.87
C ILE A 185 9.02 -4.98 -14.07
N SER A 186 9.81 -5.55 -14.97
CA SER A 186 9.89 -6.98 -15.21
C SER A 186 11.01 -7.59 -14.38
N PHE A 187 10.81 -8.82 -13.91
CA PHE A 187 11.86 -9.60 -13.26
C PHE A 187 12.20 -10.83 -14.09
N THR A 188 13.49 -11.09 -14.29
CA THR A 188 14.01 -12.34 -14.87
C THR A 188 15.09 -12.94 -13.95
N VAL A 189 15.40 -14.23 -14.15
CA VAL A 189 16.53 -14.89 -13.44
C VAL A 189 17.79 -14.76 -14.28
N GLY A 190 18.81 -14.09 -13.74
CA GLY A 190 20.05 -13.81 -14.45
C GLY A 190 19.81 -13.08 -15.77
N GLU A 191 20.37 -13.61 -16.87
CA GLU A 191 20.25 -13.02 -18.21
C GLU A 191 19.16 -13.68 -19.07
N SER A 192 18.22 -14.41 -18.45
CA SER A 192 17.08 -14.97 -19.17
C SER A 192 16.19 -13.85 -19.74
N ASN A 193 15.60 -14.10 -20.92
CA ASN A 193 14.54 -13.26 -21.48
C ASN A 193 13.14 -13.66 -20.96
N GLU A 194 13.03 -14.75 -20.19
CA GLU A 194 11.76 -15.16 -19.58
C GLU A 194 11.43 -14.26 -18.38
N VAL A 195 10.35 -13.50 -18.50
CA VAL A 195 9.82 -12.65 -17.43
C VAL A 195 9.00 -13.51 -16.47
N VAL A 196 9.53 -13.67 -15.25
CA VAL A 196 8.94 -14.55 -14.23
C VAL A 196 7.91 -13.84 -13.35
N HIS A 197 7.99 -12.51 -13.27
CA HIS A 197 7.06 -11.67 -12.52
C HIS A 197 7.15 -10.23 -12.99
N GLY A 198 6.12 -9.44 -12.73
CA GLY A 198 6.09 -8.03 -13.09
C GLY A 198 5.34 -7.17 -12.08
N VAL A 199 5.75 -5.92 -11.98
CA VAL A 199 5.13 -4.90 -11.11
C VAL A 199 4.81 -3.66 -11.92
N VAL A 200 3.59 -3.14 -11.78
CA VAL A 200 3.18 -1.86 -12.35
C VAL A 200 3.48 -0.75 -11.35
N TRP A 201 4.19 0.28 -11.81
CA TRP A 201 4.43 1.52 -11.09
C TRP A 201 3.68 2.65 -11.80
N ALA A 202 2.44 2.87 -11.38
CA ALA A 202 1.61 3.96 -11.90
C ALA A 202 2.17 5.33 -11.51
N LEU A 203 2.06 6.30 -12.42
CA LEU A 203 2.31 7.70 -12.12
C LEU A 203 1.17 8.28 -11.27
N LEU A 204 1.52 9.08 -10.26
CA LEU A 204 0.57 9.63 -9.31
C LEU A 204 0.53 11.16 -9.38
N GLY A 205 -0.68 11.70 -9.56
CA GLY A 205 -0.95 13.13 -9.43
C GLY A 205 -0.34 13.96 -10.55
N ALA A 206 0.76 14.66 -10.25
CA ALA A 206 1.45 15.56 -11.18
C ALA A 206 2.78 14.97 -11.68
N GLU A 207 3.06 13.69 -11.37
CA GLU A 207 4.20 12.98 -11.91
C GLU A 207 4.04 12.77 -13.42
N ASP A 208 5.13 12.96 -14.16
CA ASP A 208 5.19 12.92 -15.61
C ASP A 208 6.59 12.49 -16.10
N GLU A 209 6.86 12.64 -17.40
CA GLU A 209 8.13 12.29 -18.03
C GLU A 209 9.34 13.09 -17.49
N GLU A 210 9.14 14.24 -16.82
CA GLU A 210 10.21 15.06 -16.24
C GLU A 210 10.54 14.65 -14.80
N SER A 211 9.70 13.81 -14.18
CA SER A 211 9.87 13.32 -12.82
C SER A 211 10.93 12.21 -12.75
N ASP A 212 11.75 12.17 -11.70
CA ASP A 212 12.80 11.15 -11.51
C ASP A 212 12.24 9.81 -10.99
N ILE A 213 11.23 9.28 -11.69
CA ILE A 213 10.54 8.04 -11.32
C ILE A 213 11.45 6.83 -11.46
N VAL A 214 12.29 6.81 -12.50
CA VAL A 214 13.29 5.75 -12.69
C VAL A 214 14.28 5.72 -11.53
N GLY A 215 14.79 6.87 -11.08
CA GLY A 215 15.67 6.95 -9.91
C GLY A 215 15.02 6.43 -8.63
N GLU A 216 13.74 6.72 -8.42
CA GLU A 216 12.95 6.16 -7.29
C GLU A 216 12.86 4.63 -7.37
N ILE A 217 12.48 4.08 -8.53
CA ILE A 217 12.36 2.63 -8.76
C ILE A 217 13.71 1.95 -8.55
N GLU A 218 14.79 2.48 -9.15
CA GLU A 218 16.14 1.96 -8.96
C GLU A 218 16.56 1.97 -7.49
N GLY A 219 16.24 3.04 -6.76
CA GLY A 219 16.53 3.17 -5.33
C GLY A 219 15.87 2.06 -4.51
N VAL A 220 14.59 1.78 -4.77
CA VAL A 220 13.86 0.68 -4.13
C VAL A 220 14.49 -0.67 -4.48
N LEU A 221 14.70 -0.96 -5.77
CA LEU A 221 15.30 -2.22 -6.23
C LEU A 221 16.68 -2.48 -5.60
N ARG A 222 17.55 -1.46 -5.56
CA ARG A 222 18.87 -1.55 -4.92
C ARG A 222 18.74 -1.80 -3.42
N SER A 223 17.75 -1.19 -2.75
CA SER A 223 17.50 -1.43 -1.32
C SER A 223 17.01 -2.86 -1.03
N CYS A 224 16.35 -3.51 -1.99
CA CYS A 224 16.02 -4.94 -1.95
C CYS A 224 17.24 -5.85 -2.20
N GLY A 225 18.37 -5.32 -2.66
CA GLY A 225 19.56 -6.09 -3.04
C GLY A 225 19.61 -6.55 -4.50
N VAL A 226 18.71 -6.04 -5.36
CA VAL A 226 18.80 -6.25 -6.81
C VAL A 226 19.95 -5.42 -7.36
N THR A 227 20.89 -6.08 -8.04
CA THR A 227 22.13 -5.43 -8.54
C THR A 227 22.16 -5.27 -10.05
N ASP A 228 21.39 -6.09 -10.78
CA ASP A 228 21.28 -6.02 -12.23
C ASP A 228 19.97 -5.32 -12.60
N ILE A 229 20.07 -4.07 -13.03
CA ILE A 229 18.94 -3.22 -13.39
C ILE A 229 19.16 -2.69 -14.81
N LEU A 230 18.25 -3.04 -15.71
CA LEU A 230 18.20 -2.56 -17.08
C LEU A 230 17.08 -1.52 -17.20
N VAL A 231 17.39 -0.34 -17.72
CA VAL A 231 16.40 0.69 -18.02
C VAL A 231 16.25 0.78 -19.53
N LEU A 232 15.02 0.61 -20.01
CA LEU A 232 14.63 0.78 -21.40
C LEU A 232 14.12 2.21 -21.61
N ASP A 233 14.48 2.83 -22.73
CA ASP A 233 14.14 4.22 -23.05
C ASP A 233 13.13 4.34 -24.21
N HIS A 234 12.79 3.23 -24.87
CA HIS A 234 11.79 3.20 -25.93
C HIS A 234 10.36 3.18 -25.36
N ARG A 235 9.44 3.86 -26.06
CA ARG A 235 8.03 3.92 -25.68
C ARG A 235 7.38 2.55 -25.87
N MET A 236 6.93 1.93 -24.78
CA MET A 236 6.15 0.69 -24.83
C MET A 236 4.65 0.97 -24.95
N PRO A 237 3.90 0.17 -25.73
CA PRO A 237 2.45 0.29 -25.81
C PRO A 237 1.77 -0.31 -24.58
N MET A 238 0.64 0.27 -24.14
CA MET A 238 -0.24 -0.26 -23.09
C MET A 238 -0.95 -1.56 -23.51
N GLU A 239 -0.21 -2.66 -23.55
CA GLU A 239 -0.71 -3.98 -23.92
C GLU A 239 -1.10 -4.82 -22.70
N TYR A 240 -2.13 -5.64 -22.88
CA TYR A 240 -2.66 -6.59 -21.90
C TYR A 240 -2.83 -7.95 -22.57
N CYS A 241 -2.71 -9.01 -21.78
CA CYS A 241 -2.94 -10.36 -22.27
C CYS A 241 -4.41 -10.57 -22.63
N ASP A 242 -4.66 -11.08 -23.85
CA ASP A 242 -6.02 -11.37 -24.32
C ASP A 242 -6.72 -12.49 -23.54
N ASP A 243 -5.96 -13.40 -22.92
CA ASP A 243 -6.51 -14.57 -22.22
C ASP A 243 -6.89 -14.27 -20.77
N CYS A 244 -6.05 -13.54 -20.03
CA CYS A 244 -6.22 -13.30 -18.59
C CYS A 244 -6.43 -11.83 -18.20
N GLY A 245 -6.22 -10.89 -19.13
CA GLY A 245 -6.33 -9.45 -18.89
C GLY A 245 -5.19 -8.83 -18.07
N ALA A 246 -4.15 -9.58 -17.71
CA ALA A 246 -3.00 -9.06 -16.99
C ALA A 246 -2.16 -8.13 -17.89
N PRO A 247 -1.47 -7.12 -17.32
CA PRO A 247 -0.56 -6.26 -18.09
C PRO A 247 0.59 -7.08 -18.69
N MET A 248 0.97 -6.72 -19.92
CA MET A 248 2.19 -7.24 -20.57
C MET A 248 3.42 -6.48 -20.05
N TYR A 249 4.57 -7.14 -19.98
CA TYR A 249 5.81 -6.60 -19.44
C TYR A 249 6.92 -6.62 -20.50
N ALA A 250 7.95 -5.77 -20.37
CA ALA A 250 9.04 -5.75 -21.33
C ALA A 250 10.10 -6.81 -20.97
N ASP A 251 10.54 -7.61 -21.94
CA ASP A 251 11.79 -8.38 -21.80
C ASP A 251 13.03 -7.50 -22.01
N ALA A 252 14.23 -8.10 -21.95
CA ALA A 252 15.49 -7.35 -22.08
C ALA A 252 15.70 -6.76 -23.49
N ASP A 253 15.02 -7.29 -24.50
CA ASP A 253 15.03 -6.82 -25.89
C ASP A 253 13.90 -5.81 -26.16
N GLY A 254 13.11 -5.47 -25.14
CA GLY A 254 12.00 -4.53 -25.24
C GLY A 254 10.75 -5.09 -25.89
N GLN A 255 10.57 -6.41 -25.93
CA GLN A 255 9.36 -7.04 -26.45
C GLN A 255 8.30 -7.18 -25.33
N PRO A 256 7.02 -6.89 -25.62
CA PRO A 256 5.93 -7.18 -24.70
C PRO A 256 5.75 -8.70 -24.53
N VAL A 257 5.86 -9.18 -23.29
CA VAL A 257 5.72 -10.59 -22.92
C VAL A 257 4.80 -10.74 -21.70
N HIS A 258 4.16 -11.89 -21.58
CA HIS A 258 3.37 -12.23 -20.40
C HIS A 258 4.31 -12.65 -19.26
N ALA A 259 4.10 -12.12 -18.05
CA ALA A 259 4.86 -12.54 -16.88
C ALA A 259 4.31 -13.85 -16.30
N GLY A 260 5.16 -14.82 -16.00
CA GLY A 260 4.72 -16.07 -15.40
C GLY A 260 5.87 -16.87 -14.80
N LEU A 261 5.67 -17.45 -13.62
CA LEU A 261 6.63 -18.38 -13.05
C LEU A 261 6.78 -19.61 -13.95
N PRO A 262 7.99 -20.19 -14.08
CA PRO A 262 8.20 -21.44 -14.80
C PRO A 262 7.29 -22.54 -14.23
N GLU A 263 6.73 -23.40 -15.11
CA GLU A 263 5.72 -24.42 -14.75
C GLU A 263 6.17 -25.46 -13.68
N ASP A 264 7.45 -25.50 -13.31
CA ASP A 264 8.02 -26.43 -12.32
C ASP A 264 7.95 -25.94 -10.86
N GLY A 265 7.41 -24.75 -10.60
CA GLY A 265 7.14 -24.28 -9.24
C GLY A 265 5.80 -24.82 -8.75
N GLU A 266 5.79 -25.77 -7.80
CA GLU A 266 4.57 -26.16 -7.08
C GLU A 266 3.82 -24.89 -6.63
N GLN A 267 2.70 -24.58 -7.28
CA GLN A 267 1.74 -23.61 -6.76
C GLN A 267 1.17 -24.20 -5.47
N ALA A 268 1.85 -23.96 -4.36
CA ALA A 268 1.21 -24.08 -3.06
C ALA A 268 -0.05 -23.19 -3.13
N PRO A 269 -1.24 -23.71 -2.78
CA PRO A 269 -2.45 -22.90 -2.76
C PRO A 269 -2.21 -21.75 -1.80
N ALA A 270 -1.95 -20.57 -2.35
CA ALA A 270 -1.79 -19.35 -1.59
C ALA A 270 -3.20 -18.89 -1.19
N HIS A 271 -3.75 -19.55 -0.17
CA HIS A 271 -4.68 -18.85 0.71
C HIS A 271 -3.86 -17.75 1.41
N LEU A 272 -3.70 -16.63 0.69
CA LEU A 272 -3.25 -15.37 1.28
C LEU A 272 -4.37 -14.97 2.24
N HIS A 273 -4.03 -14.96 3.54
CA HIS A 273 -4.96 -14.66 4.63
C HIS A 273 -5.27 -13.16 4.71
#